data_AF-A0A7Y3K4E4-F1
#
_entry.id   AF-A0A7Y3K4E4-F1
#
_cell.length_a   1.000
_cell.length_b   1.000
_cell.length_c   1.000
_cell.angle_alpha   90.00
_cell.angle_beta   90.00
_cell.angle_gamma   90.00
#
_symmetry.space_group_name_H-M   'P 1'
#
loop_
_entity.id
_entity.type
_entity.pdbx_description
1 polymer ?
#
loop_
_entity_poly.entity_id
_entity_poly.type
_entity_poly.pdbx_seq_one_letter_code
_entity_poly.pdbx_strand_id
1 'polypeptide(L)'
;MKPVSSPFWRRLPTTLLSALLGTGMLCMLGGCVERSITVVTSPPGAKVYLNDVEQGTSPAKVPFEWYGVYDVRLRATKNIGTPEHPKLVYYYLHTHKTAHAPWFQWIGPDLIASILPMHFKDDKVWAFIIPQVPEDSASQLIKNANELKAQLPPPGKH
;
A
#
# COMPACT_ATOMS: atom_id res chain seq x y z
N MET A 1 72.75 -21.43 28.46
CA MET A 1 71.49 -21.55 27.71
C MET A 1 70.40 -20.84 28.51
N LYS A 2 69.80 -19.77 27.98
CA LYS A 2 68.69 -19.03 28.66
C LYS A 2 67.34 -19.55 28.14
N PRO A 3 66.31 -19.70 28.99
CA PRO A 3 65.01 -20.20 28.55
C PRO A 3 64.28 -19.14 27.72
N VAL A 4 63.74 -19.56 26.58
CA VAL A 4 62.82 -18.79 25.73
C VAL A 4 61.48 -18.70 26.46
N SER A 5 61.10 -17.49 26.88
CA SER A 5 59.76 -17.17 27.37
C SER A 5 58.78 -17.14 26.20
N SER A 6 57.71 -17.93 26.27
CA SER A 6 56.62 -17.87 25.29
C SER A 6 55.80 -16.57 25.44
N PRO A 7 55.30 -15.98 24.35
CA PRO A 7 54.56 -14.72 24.40
C PRO A 7 53.15 -14.90 24.99
N PHE A 8 52.85 -14.08 26.00
CA PHE A 8 51.64 -14.02 26.81
C PHE A 8 50.32 -13.74 26.03
N TRP A 9 50.39 -13.35 24.76
CA TRP A 9 49.23 -12.83 24.00
C TRP A 9 48.31 -13.87 23.35
N ARG A 10 48.57 -15.18 23.53
CA ARG A 10 47.88 -16.25 22.77
C ARG A 10 46.60 -16.83 23.37
N ARG A 11 45.95 -16.15 24.31
CA ARG A 11 44.64 -16.59 24.83
C ARG A 11 43.68 -15.41 24.96
N LEU A 12 43.25 -14.86 23.82
CA LEU A 12 41.89 -14.33 23.78
C LEU A 12 40.97 -15.51 24.15
N PRO A 13 40.10 -15.38 25.16
CA PRO A 13 39.28 -16.51 25.59
C PRO A 13 38.37 -16.89 24.42
N THR A 14 38.53 -18.09 23.90
CA THR A 14 37.75 -18.64 22.77
C THR A 14 36.24 -18.59 23.02
N THR A 15 35.83 -18.43 24.28
CA THR A 15 34.45 -18.21 24.73
C THR A 15 33.87 -16.86 24.30
N LEU A 16 34.66 -15.77 24.24
CA LEU A 16 34.18 -14.46 23.80
C LEU A 16 33.94 -14.42 22.28
N LEU A 17 34.79 -15.07 21.50
CA LEU A 17 34.62 -15.17 20.05
C LEU A 17 33.43 -16.05 19.64
N SER A 18 33.21 -17.16 20.34
CA SER A 18 32.09 -18.07 20.08
C SER A 18 30.74 -17.49 20.52
N ALA A 19 30.71 -16.72 21.63
CA ALA A 19 29.53 -15.96 22.02
C ALA A 19 29.16 -14.90 20.97
N LEU A 20 30.13 -14.13 20.46
CA LEU A 20 29.89 -13.11 19.42
C LEU A 20 29.36 -13.71 18.10
N LEU A 21 29.91 -14.85 17.66
CA LEU A 21 29.43 -15.55 16.46
C LEU A 21 28.01 -16.11 16.65
N GLY A 22 27.70 -16.65 17.84
CA GLY A 22 26.38 -17.18 18.15
C GLY A 22 25.29 -16.10 18.17
N THR A 23 25.58 -14.92 18.74
CA THR A 23 24.65 -13.78 18.73
C THR A 23 24.47 -13.21 17.32
N GLY A 24 25.53 -13.14 16.52
CA GLY A 24 25.45 -12.69 15.12
C GLY A 24 24.57 -13.58 14.24
N MET A 25 24.60 -14.90 14.46
CA MET A 25 23.78 -15.85 13.70
C MET A 25 22.29 -15.79 14.08
N LEU A 26 21.97 -15.47 15.34
CA LEU A 26 20.58 -15.30 15.80
C LEU A 26 19.93 -14.03 15.23
N CYS A 27 20.71 -12.95 15.04
CA CYS A 27 20.23 -11.72 14.39
C CYS A 27 19.91 -11.89 12.89
N MET A 28 20.40 -12.95 12.24
CA MET A 28 20.09 -13.24 10.84
C MET A 28 18.76 -14.01 10.64
N LEU A 29 18.10 -14.41 11.73
CA LEU A 29 16.75 -15.01 11.71
C LEU A 29 15.66 -13.96 11.94
N GLY A 30 15.80 -12.78 11.32
CA GLY A 30 14.83 -11.69 11.43
C GLY A 30 13.41 -12.16 11.07
N GLY A 31 12.44 -11.78 11.90
CA GLY A 31 11.01 -12.00 11.70
C GLY A 31 10.53 -11.25 10.46
N CYS A 32 10.06 -12.02 9.47
CA CYS A 32 9.42 -11.45 8.28
C CYS A 32 7.96 -11.13 8.61
N VAL A 33 7.59 -9.85 8.53
CA VAL A 33 6.20 -9.40 8.66
C VAL A 33 5.63 -9.22 7.25
N GLU A 34 4.65 -10.05 6.91
CA GLU A 34 3.94 -9.95 5.63
C GLU A 34 2.65 -9.14 5.83
N ARG A 35 2.49 -8.10 5.02
CA ARG A 35 1.39 -7.14 5.12
C ARG A 35 0.70 -7.04 3.78
N SER A 36 -0.62 -7.23 3.75
CA SER A 36 -1.37 -7.11 2.50
C SER A 36 -2.76 -6.49 2.69
N ILE A 37 -3.20 -5.76 1.68
CA ILE A 37 -4.54 -5.20 1.56
C ILE A 37 -5.22 -5.84 0.35
N THR A 38 -6.36 -6.47 0.56
CA THR A 38 -7.22 -6.99 -0.50
C THR A 38 -8.36 -6.02 -0.74
N VAL A 39 -8.38 -5.39 -1.92
CA VAL A 39 -9.43 -4.46 -2.34
C VAL A 39 -10.48 -5.21 -3.15
N VAL A 40 -11.72 -5.19 -2.66
CA VAL A 40 -12.89 -5.80 -3.29
C VAL A 40 -13.89 -4.70 -3.61
N THR A 41 -14.48 -4.72 -4.81
CA THR A 41 -15.42 -3.68 -5.23
C THR A 41 -16.72 -4.26 -5.75
N SER A 42 -17.78 -3.48 -5.60
CA SER A 42 -19.06 -3.67 -6.27
C SER A 42 -19.39 -2.39 -7.05
N PRO A 43 -19.49 -2.43 -8.40
CA PRO A 43 -19.34 -3.59 -9.29
C PRO A 43 -17.91 -4.18 -9.32
N PRO A 44 -17.75 -5.47 -9.67
CA PRO A 44 -16.44 -6.10 -9.81
C PRO A 44 -15.70 -5.59 -11.06
N GLY A 45 -14.40 -5.80 -11.12
CA GLY A 45 -13.58 -5.37 -12.27
C GLY A 45 -13.20 -3.89 -12.26
N ALA A 46 -13.25 -3.21 -11.11
CA ALA A 46 -12.80 -1.84 -10.99
C ALA A 46 -11.27 -1.75 -11.00
N LYS A 47 -10.71 -0.76 -11.70
CA LYS A 47 -9.31 -0.35 -11.54
C LYS A 47 -9.13 0.29 -10.18
N VAL A 48 -8.14 -0.19 -9.45
CA VAL A 48 -7.81 0.22 -8.08
C VAL A 48 -6.57 1.11 -8.12
N TYR A 49 -6.67 2.31 -7.57
CA TYR A 49 -5.55 3.20 -7.32
C TYR A 49 -5.42 3.43 -5.82
N LEU A 50 -4.24 3.15 -5.27
CA LEU A 50 -3.90 3.42 -3.88
C LEU A 50 -2.75 4.44 -3.86
N ASN A 51 -2.96 5.58 -3.21
CA ASN A 51 -1.99 6.69 -3.17
C ASN A 51 -1.49 7.08 -4.57
N ASP A 52 -2.42 7.29 -5.51
CA ASP A 52 -2.14 7.61 -6.92
C ASP A 52 -1.41 6.52 -7.75
N VAL A 53 -1.16 5.34 -7.18
CA VAL A 53 -0.52 4.21 -7.89
C VAL A 53 -1.55 3.18 -8.31
N GLU A 54 -1.56 2.80 -9.59
CA GLU A 54 -2.42 1.73 -10.13
C GLU A 54 -1.98 0.37 -9.58
N GLN A 55 -2.90 -0.32 -8.90
CA GLN A 55 -2.69 -1.63 -8.28
C GLN A 55 -3.30 -2.78 -9.09
N GLY A 56 -3.91 -2.46 -10.24
CA GLY A 56 -4.59 -3.41 -11.12
C GLY A 56 -6.11 -3.41 -10.93
N THR A 57 -6.73 -4.57 -11.20
CA THR A 57 -8.19 -4.72 -11.27
C THR A 57 -8.71 -5.53 -10.09
N SER A 58 -9.79 -5.06 -9.46
CA SER A 58 -10.44 -5.73 -8.33
C SER A 58 -11.00 -7.11 -8.71
N PRO A 59 -10.90 -8.13 -7.85
CA PRO A 59 -10.23 -8.12 -6.55
C PRO A 59 -8.69 -8.09 -6.70
N ALA A 60 -8.06 -7.12 -6.05
CA ALA A 60 -6.60 -6.92 -6.12
C ALA A 60 -5.99 -7.06 -4.73
N LYS A 61 -4.97 -7.91 -4.59
CA LYS A 61 -4.18 -8.08 -3.37
C LYS A 61 -2.88 -7.29 -3.50
N VAL A 62 -2.69 -6.32 -2.62
CA VAL A 62 -1.61 -5.34 -2.69
C VAL A 62 -0.75 -5.44 -1.42
N PRO A 63 0.56 -5.71 -1.53
CA PRO A 63 1.44 -5.60 -0.37
C PRO A 63 1.65 -4.15 0.02
N PHE A 64 1.78 -3.86 1.32
CA PHE A 64 2.02 -2.50 1.80
C PHE A 64 3.06 -2.48 2.93
N GLU A 65 3.75 -1.34 3.07
CA GLU A 65 4.84 -1.20 4.05
C GLU A 65 4.43 -0.39 5.29
N TRP A 66 3.68 0.69 5.10
CA TRP A 66 3.38 1.67 6.15
C TRP A 66 1.90 1.70 6.54
N TYR A 67 1.63 1.81 7.84
CA TYR A 67 0.26 2.03 8.31
C TYR A 67 -0.09 3.51 8.23
N GLY A 68 -1.36 3.82 7.98
CA GLY A 68 -1.82 5.19 7.82
C GLY A 68 -3.06 5.31 6.98
N VAL A 69 -3.36 6.54 6.59
CA VAL A 69 -4.49 6.87 5.70
C VAL A 69 -4.04 6.70 4.26
N TYR A 70 -4.77 5.88 3.51
CA TYR A 70 -4.58 5.68 2.08
C TYR A 70 -5.61 6.47 1.30
N ASP A 71 -5.15 7.14 0.25
CA ASP A 71 -6.04 7.67 -0.79
C ASP A 71 -6.48 6.52 -1.69
N VAL A 72 -7.78 6.27 -1.76
CA VAL A 72 -8.37 5.18 -2.54
C VAL A 72 -9.20 5.78 -3.67
N ARG A 73 -8.78 5.52 -4.90
CA ARG A 73 -9.56 5.87 -6.09
C ARG A 73 -9.91 4.61 -6.86
N LEU A 74 -11.20 4.44 -7.12
CA LEU A 74 -11.75 3.30 -7.83
C LEU A 74 -12.43 3.78 -9.10
N ARG A 75 -12.12 3.14 -10.23
CA ARG A 75 -12.72 3.43 -11.53
C ARG A 75 -13.24 2.15 -12.15
N ALA A 76 -14.52 2.08 -12.49
CA ALA A 76 -15.06 0.95 -13.24
C ALA A 76 -15.92 1.43 -14.41
N THR A 77 -15.94 0.64 -15.47
CA THR A 77 -16.80 0.85 -16.63
C THR A 77 -17.59 -0.42 -16.86
N LYS A 78 -18.92 -0.31 -16.93
CA LYS A 78 -19.81 -1.44 -17.17
C LYS A 78 -20.66 -1.17 -18.40
N ASN A 79 -20.74 -2.13 -19.30
CA ASN A 79 -21.74 -2.11 -20.36
C ASN A 79 -23.05 -2.67 -19.80
N ILE A 80 -24.08 -1.83 -19.73
CA ILE A 80 -25.43 -2.19 -19.26
C ILE A 80 -26.42 -2.26 -20.44
N GLY A 81 -25.95 -1.97 -21.66
CA GLY A 81 -26.79 -2.00 -22.86
C GLY A 81 -27.08 -3.40 -23.39
N THR A 82 -28.07 -3.47 -24.28
CA THR A 82 -28.39 -4.65 -25.09
C THR A 82 -27.29 -4.85 -26.15
N PRO A 83 -27.05 -6.07 -26.68
CA PRO A 83 -26.07 -6.28 -27.76
C PRO A 83 -26.25 -5.35 -28.97
N GLU A 84 -27.49 -4.95 -29.24
CA GLU A 84 -27.83 -4.03 -30.33
C GLU A 84 -27.54 -2.55 -30.00
N HIS A 85 -27.59 -2.17 -28.71
CA HIS A 85 -27.43 -0.80 -28.23
C HIS A 85 -26.58 -0.76 -26.95
N PRO A 86 -25.24 -0.81 -27.06
CA PRO A 86 -24.36 -0.79 -25.91
C PRO A 86 -24.45 0.56 -25.17
N LYS A 87 -24.65 0.52 -23.86
CA LYS A 87 -24.65 1.69 -22.97
C LYS A 87 -23.53 1.55 -21.95
N LEU A 88 -22.51 2.39 -22.08
CA LEU A 88 -21.38 2.43 -21.15
C LEU A 88 -21.75 3.29 -19.93
N VAL A 89 -21.65 2.69 -18.76
CA VAL A 89 -21.86 3.36 -17.48
C VAL A 89 -20.55 3.39 -16.72
N TYR A 90 -20.18 4.58 -16.27
CA TYR A 90 -18.97 4.83 -15.52
C TYR A 90 -19.27 4.88 -14.02
N TYR A 91 -18.37 4.32 -13.23
CA TYR A 91 -18.42 4.29 -11.78
C TYR A 91 -17.13 4.87 -11.24
N TYR A 92 -17.25 5.79 -10.29
CA TYR A 92 -16.11 6.47 -9.69
C TYR A 92 -16.32 6.61 -8.19
N LEU A 93 -15.31 6.23 -7.41
CA LEU A 93 -15.25 6.50 -5.99
C LEU A 93 -13.88 7.06 -5.63
N HIS A 94 -13.87 8.19 -4.94
CA HIS A 94 -12.70 8.74 -4.28
C HIS A 94 -12.98 8.79 -2.79
N THR A 95 -12.20 8.06 -2.00
CA THR A 95 -12.36 7.99 -0.55
C THR A 95 -11.03 7.74 0.13
N HIS A 96 -10.98 7.95 1.44
CA HIS A 96 -9.81 7.66 2.24
C HIS A 96 -10.08 6.46 3.14
N LYS A 97 -9.13 5.55 3.24
CA LYS A 97 -9.22 4.40 4.15
C LYS A 97 -7.96 4.23 4.98
N THR A 98 -8.14 4.07 6.28
CA THR A 98 -7.01 3.90 7.20
C THR A 98 -6.66 2.43 7.38
N ALA A 99 -5.40 2.09 7.12
CA ALA A 99 -4.80 0.85 7.57
C ALA A 99 -4.31 1.03 9.02
N HIS A 100 -5.03 0.46 9.99
CA HIS A 100 -4.63 0.53 11.39
C HIS A 100 -3.50 -0.46 11.71
N ALA A 101 -2.46 0.04 12.37
CA ALA A 101 -1.35 -0.76 12.87
C ALA A 101 -1.83 -1.65 14.02
N PRO A 102 -1.47 -2.94 14.01
CA PRO A 102 -1.68 -3.78 15.19
C PRO A 102 -0.74 -3.34 16.32
N TRP A 103 -1.11 -3.66 17.56
CA TRP A 103 -0.41 -3.19 18.77
C TRP A 103 1.09 -3.56 18.80
N PHE A 104 1.48 -4.66 18.16
CA PHE A 104 2.86 -5.14 18.13
C PHE A 104 3.77 -4.36 17.17
N GLN A 105 3.22 -3.46 16.33
CA GLN A 105 3.98 -2.58 15.42
C GLN A 105 4.11 -1.15 15.93
N TRP A 106 3.75 -0.91 17.19
CA TRP A 106 4.08 0.35 17.83
C TRP A 106 5.57 0.42 18.13
N ILE A 107 6.11 1.64 18.19
CA ILE A 107 7.53 1.89 18.53
C ILE A 107 7.87 1.19 19.85
N GLY A 108 8.90 0.33 19.83
CA GLY A 108 9.31 -0.50 20.97
C GLY A 108 9.02 -1.98 20.75
N PRO A 109 7.76 -2.44 20.87
CA PRO A 109 7.37 -3.81 20.57
C PRO A 109 7.74 -4.28 19.16
N ASP A 110 7.72 -3.37 18.16
CA ASP A 110 8.06 -3.67 16.77
C ASP A 110 9.47 -4.26 16.60
N LEU A 111 10.45 -3.73 17.34
CA LEU A 111 11.82 -4.25 17.33
C LEU A 111 11.88 -5.69 17.85
N ILE A 112 11.12 -6.01 18.90
CA ILE A 112 11.05 -7.36 19.47
C ILE A 112 10.34 -8.31 18.50
N ALA A 113 9.24 -7.86 17.89
CA ALA A 113 8.49 -8.64 16.90
C ALA A 113 9.35 -8.94 15.65
N SER A 114 10.20 -8.01 15.22
CA SER A 114 11.14 -8.20 14.10
C SER A 114 12.34 -9.11 14.43
N ILE A 115 12.68 -9.30 15.70
CA ILE A 115 13.78 -10.19 16.13
C ILE A 115 13.28 -11.61 16.42
N LEU A 116 12.01 -11.73 16.83
CA LEU A 116 11.39 -13.03 17.03
C LEU A 116 11.27 -13.77 15.70
N PRO A 117 11.68 -15.05 15.62
CA PRO A 117 11.56 -15.87 14.42
C PRO A 117 10.11 -16.35 14.22
N MET A 118 9.16 -15.43 14.28
CA MET A 118 7.73 -15.68 14.07
C MET A 118 7.27 -14.96 12.81
N HIS A 119 6.47 -15.65 11.99
CA HIS A 119 5.84 -15.05 10.82
C HIS A 119 4.56 -14.32 11.24
N PHE A 120 4.60 -13.00 11.22
CA PHE A 120 3.42 -12.18 11.43
C PHE A 120 2.77 -11.87 10.09
N LYS A 121 1.49 -12.25 9.94
CA LYS A 121 0.67 -11.92 8.77
C LYS A 121 -0.40 -10.92 9.15
N ASP A 122 -0.43 -9.78 8.49
CA ASP A 122 -1.50 -8.78 8.58
C ASP A 122 -2.18 -8.64 7.23
N ASP A 123 -3.29 -9.37 7.07
CA ASP A 123 -4.14 -9.31 5.89
C ASP A 123 -5.38 -8.47 6.19
N LYS A 124 -5.57 -7.38 5.44
CA LYS A 124 -6.73 -6.49 5.56
C LYS A 124 -7.62 -6.62 4.33
N VAL A 125 -8.94 -6.65 4.53
CA VAL A 125 -9.91 -6.67 3.42
C VAL A 125 -10.69 -5.37 3.42
N TRP A 126 -10.66 -4.66 2.28
CA TRP A 126 -11.42 -3.44 2.06
C TRP A 126 -12.47 -3.66 0.98
N ALA A 127 -13.74 -3.63 1.38
CA ALA A 127 -14.89 -3.72 0.48
C ALA A 127 -15.47 -2.33 0.21
N PHE A 128 -15.66 -1.99 -1.07
CA PHE A 128 -16.20 -0.71 -1.50
C PHE A 128 -17.41 -0.89 -2.42
N ILE A 129 -18.40 -0.02 -2.24
CA ILE A 129 -19.53 0.13 -3.15
C ILE A 129 -19.28 1.41 -3.95
N ILE A 130 -19.10 1.28 -5.26
CA ILE A 130 -18.77 2.40 -6.14
C ILE A 130 -20.08 2.99 -6.68
N PRO A 131 -20.39 4.27 -6.43
CA PRO A 131 -21.56 4.90 -7.00
C PRO A 131 -21.37 5.12 -8.51
N GLN A 132 -22.50 5.12 -9.23
CA GLN A 132 -22.53 5.46 -10.64
C GLN A 132 -22.29 6.96 -10.82
N VAL A 133 -21.49 7.32 -11.82
CA VAL A 133 -21.33 8.71 -12.26
C VAL A 133 -22.58 9.14 -13.03
N PRO A 134 -23.23 10.27 -12.65
CA PRO A 134 -24.34 10.81 -13.41
C PRO A 134 -23.94 11.08 -14.86
N GLU A 135 -24.78 10.68 -15.81
CA GLU A 135 -24.58 10.96 -17.23
C GLU A 135 -25.21 12.32 -17.53
N ASP A 136 -24.39 13.35 -17.67
CA ASP A 136 -24.87 14.69 -18.05
C ASP A 136 -25.25 14.70 -19.54
N SER A 137 -26.36 15.37 -19.87
CA SER A 137 -26.77 15.55 -21.26
C SER A 137 -25.82 16.51 -22.00
N ALA A 138 -25.64 16.31 -23.31
CA ALA A 138 -24.77 17.16 -24.13
C ALA A 138 -25.14 18.65 -24.03
N SER A 139 -26.44 18.97 -23.92
CA SER A 139 -26.92 20.34 -23.72
C SER A 139 -26.51 20.92 -22.36
N GLN A 140 -26.53 20.12 -21.29
CA GLN A 140 -26.04 20.54 -19.97
C GLN A 140 -24.54 20.81 -19.98
N LEU A 141 -23.74 19.94 -20.62
CA LEU A 141 -22.30 20.14 -20.72
C LEU A 141 -21.95 21.43 -21.49
N ILE A 142 -22.64 21.69 -22.62
CA ILE A 142 -22.46 22.94 -23.39
C ILE A 142 -22.87 24.16 -22.55
N LYS A 143 -23.97 24.07 -21.80
CA LYS A 143 -24.42 25.14 -20.91
C LYS A 143 -23.38 25.44 -19.84
N ASN A 144 -22.89 24.42 -19.12
CA ASN A 144 -21.86 24.56 -18.09
C ASN A 144 -20.56 25.15 -18.66
N ALA A 145 -20.17 24.74 -19.87
CA ALA A 145 -18.99 25.29 -20.55
C ALA A 145 -19.14 26.77 -20.91
N ASN A 146 -20.32 27.18 -21.39
CA ASN A 146 -20.61 28.59 -21.69
C ASN A 146 -20.66 29.45 -20.42
N GLU A 147 -21.23 28.92 -19.33
CA GLU A 147 -21.26 29.60 -18.03
C GLU A 147 -19.85 29.79 -17.46
N LEU A 148 -18.99 28.77 -17.53
CA LEU A 148 -17.59 28.88 -17.11
C LEU A 148 -16.83 29.89 -17.97
N LYS A 149 -17.03 29.87 -19.30
CA LYS A 149 -16.42 30.82 -20.23
C LYS A 149 -16.80 32.28 -19.91
N ALA A 150 -18.04 32.52 -19.49
CA ALA A 150 -18.51 33.86 -19.11
C ALA A 150 -17.85 34.38 -17.81
N GLN A 151 -17.36 33.49 -16.95
CA GLN A 151 -16.66 33.85 -15.71
C GLN A 151 -15.16 34.14 -15.92
N LEU A 152 -14.60 33.75 -17.06
CA LEU A 152 -13.18 33.95 -17.34
C LEU A 152 -12.92 35.38 -17.81
N PRO A 153 -11.87 36.05 -17.31
CA PRO A 153 -11.45 37.34 -17.85
C PRO A 153 -11.05 37.17 -19.32
N PRO A 154 -11.24 38.21 -20.17
CA PRO A 154 -10.85 38.13 -21.56
C PRO A 154 -9.35 37.81 -21.66
N PRO A 155 -8.94 36.95 -22.60
CA PRO A 155 -7.54 36.58 -22.76
C PRO A 155 -6.71 37.86 -22.98
N GLY A 156 -5.72 38.07 -22.09
CA GLY A 156 -4.81 39.20 -22.19
C GLY A 156 -4.05 39.15 -23.52
N LYS A 157 -4.02 40.28 -24.24
CA LYS A 157 -3.15 40.42 -25.42
C LYS A 157 -1.72 40.52 -24.90
N HIS A 158 -0.95 39.43 -25.02
CA HIS A 158 0.52 39.48 -24.95
C HIS A 158 1.06 39.96 -26.30
#